data_AF-A0A7X7WHD0-F1
#
_entry.id   AF-A0A7X7WHD0-F1
#
_cell.length_a   1.000
_cell.length_b   1.000
_cell.length_c   1.000
_cell.angle_alpha   90.00
_cell.angle_beta   90.00
_cell.angle_gamma   90.00
#
_symmetry.space_group_name_H-M   'P 1'
#
loop_
_entity.id
_entity.type
_entity.pdbx_description
1 polymer ?
#
loop_
_entity_poly.entity_id
_entity_poly.type
_entity_poly.pdbx_seq_one_letter_code
_entity_poly.pdbx_strand_id
1 'polypeptide(L)'
;SGSKTFSIGINSSYQFSESRRLGTKTLTRWFRAALDINLTAGWRVLYNFQYDIQTKSFSSQDLRLNRDLHCWQGEFAWVPTGARAGYYVRIAIKMHPDIKVEQTGGSLRANSLY
;
A
#
# COMPACT_ATOMS: atom_id res chain seq x y z
N SER A 1 5.42 2.43 30.52
CA SER A 1 4.24 1.93 29.79
C SER A 1 3.79 3.03 28.84
N GLY A 2 4.27 3.02 27.60
CA GLY A 2 3.96 4.06 26.61
C GLY A 2 2.53 3.90 26.10
N SER A 3 1.81 5.01 25.94
CA SER A 3 0.41 5.02 25.49
C SER A 3 0.24 4.25 24.18
N LYS A 4 -0.68 3.29 24.18
CA LYS A 4 -1.11 2.61 22.95
C LYS A 4 -2.08 3.52 22.21
N THR A 5 -1.56 4.32 21.29
CA THR A 5 -2.37 5.34 20.62
C THR A 5 -2.87 4.81 19.28
N PHE A 6 -4.18 4.65 19.16
CA PHE A 6 -4.85 4.46 17.89
C PHE A 6 -4.85 5.79 17.11
N SER A 7 -4.59 5.76 15.81
CA SER A 7 -4.70 6.94 14.95
C SER A 7 -5.10 6.57 13.53
N ILE A 8 -5.87 7.44 12.87
CA ILE A 8 -6.22 7.34 11.46
C ILE A 8 -5.87 8.65 10.77
N GLY A 9 -5.04 8.58 9.72
CA GLY A 9 -4.78 9.64 8.76
C GLY A 9 -5.36 9.26 7.40
N ILE A 10 -6.02 10.20 6.74
CA ILE A 10 -6.61 10.02 5.42
C ILE A 10 -6.22 11.21 4.55
N ASN A 11 -5.64 10.93 3.39
CA ASN A 11 -5.47 11.91 2.32
C ASN A 11 -6.25 11.41 1.10
N SER A 12 -7.07 12.26 0.51
CA SER A 12 -7.86 11.91 -0.67
C SER A 12 -7.90 13.05 -1.67
N SER A 13 -7.89 12.72 -2.96
CA SER A 13 -8.03 13.69 -4.03
C SER A 13 -8.89 13.15 -5.16
N TYR A 14 -9.60 14.06 -5.83
CA TYR A 14 -10.39 13.77 -7.01
C TYR A 14 -9.82 14.57 -8.18
N GLN A 15 -9.51 13.88 -9.27
CA GLN A 15 -8.97 14.48 -10.49
C GLN A 15 -9.93 14.29 -11.65
N PHE A 16 -10.26 15.39 -12.31
CA PHE A 16 -11.05 15.43 -13.53
C PHE A 16 -10.19 15.98 -14.67
N SER A 17 -10.22 15.30 -15.81
CA SER A 17 -9.57 15.78 -17.04
C SER A 17 -10.50 15.56 -18.23
N GLU A 18 -10.54 16.53 -19.13
CA GLU A 18 -11.24 16.44 -20.40
C GLU A 18 -10.27 16.88 -21.49
N SER A 19 -10.07 16.02 -22.49
CA SER A 19 -9.31 16.36 -23.69
C SER A 19 -10.16 16.14 -24.93
N ARG A 20 -10.01 17.03 -25.90
CA ARG A 20 -10.69 16.97 -27.19
C ARG A 20 -9.62 16.97 -28.28
N ARG A 21 -9.56 15.90 -29.06
CA ARG A 21 -8.67 15.81 -30.23
C ARG A 21 -9.47 15.32 -31.42
N LEU A 22 -9.47 16.10 -32.50
CA LEU A 22 -10.11 15.75 -33.78
C LEU A 22 -11.56 15.23 -33.61
N GLY A 23 -12.38 15.93 -32.81
CA GLY A 23 -13.78 15.53 -32.53
C GLY A 23 -13.96 14.41 -31.50
N THR A 24 -12.89 13.71 -31.10
CA THR A 24 -12.95 12.67 -30.06
C THR A 24 -12.80 13.31 -28.68
N LYS A 25 -13.80 13.11 -27.81
CA LYS A 25 -13.80 13.53 -26.41
C LYS A 25 -13.26 12.40 -25.54
N THR A 26 -12.10 12.60 -24.93
CA THR A 26 -11.58 11.72 -23.87
C THR A 26 -11.82 12.41 -22.53
N LEU A 27 -12.77 11.88 -21.78
CA LEU A 27 -12.99 12.25 -20.39
C LEU A 27 -12.08 11.34 -19.54
N THR A 28 -11.56 11.80 -18.41
CA THR A 28 -10.85 10.95 -17.45
C THR A 28 -11.17 11.39 -16.02
N ARG A 29 -11.50 10.45 -15.14
CA ARG A 29 -11.92 10.72 -13.75
C ARG A 29 -11.25 9.75 -12.80
N TRP A 30 -10.36 10.26 -11.96
CA TRP A 30 -9.64 9.47 -10.97
C TRP A 30 -10.01 9.90 -9.57
N PHE A 31 -10.21 8.93 -8.70
CA PHE A 31 -10.24 9.13 -7.26
C PHE A 31 -9.00 8.46 -6.66
N ARG A 32 -8.24 9.20 -5.86
CA ARG A 32 -7.06 8.69 -5.14
C ARG A 32 -7.29 8.82 -3.66
N ALA A 33 -6.91 7.80 -2.90
CA ALA A 33 -6.85 7.88 -1.45
C ALA A 33 -5.62 7.16 -0.91
N ALA A 34 -5.09 7.72 0.17
CA ALA A 34 -3.99 7.20 0.98
C ALA A 34 -4.44 7.17 2.44
N LEU A 35 -4.45 5.98 3.04
CA LEU A 35 -4.82 5.73 4.42
C LEU A 35 -3.57 5.36 5.22
N ASP A 36 -3.41 5.95 6.40
CA ASP A 36 -2.37 5.62 7.38
C ASP A 36 -3.02 5.37 8.74
N ILE A 37 -3.10 4.10 9.14
CA ILE A 37 -3.87 3.67 10.30
C ILE A 37 -2.92 2.98 11.28
N ASN A 38 -2.75 3.55 12.46
CA ASN A 38 -2.13 2.88 13.59
C ASN A 38 -3.22 2.21 14.43
N LEU A 39 -3.37 0.89 14.31
CA LEU A 39 -4.46 0.16 14.97
C LEU A 39 -4.19 -0.02 16.47
N THR A 40 -2.96 -0.38 16.83
CA THR A 40 -2.49 -0.56 18.22
C THR A 40 -0.98 -0.29 18.30
N ALA A 41 -0.36 -0.43 19.48
CA ALA A 41 1.06 -0.14 19.75
C ALA A 41 2.07 -1.08 19.04
N GLY A 42 2.09 -1.02 17.72
CA GLY A 42 2.94 -1.81 16.87
C GLY A 42 2.23 -2.38 15.66
N TRP A 43 0.98 -2.01 15.39
CA TRP A 43 0.33 -2.32 14.11
C TRP A 43 0.12 -1.02 13.33
N ARG A 44 0.68 -0.95 12.12
CA ARG A 44 0.45 0.14 11.17
C ARG A 44 0.00 -0.42 9.83
N VAL A 45 -1.05 0.16 9.28
CA VAL A 45 -1.59 -0.16 7.96
C VAL A 45 -1.44 1.06 7.08
N LEU A 46 -0.80 0.89 5.93
CA LEU A 46 -0.77 1.88 4.87
C LEU A 46 -1.53 1.31 3.69
N TYR A 47 -2.53 2.04 3.18
CA TYR A 47 -3.26 1.61 1.99
C TYR A 47 -3.42 2.77 1.02
N ASN A 48 -2.82 2.61 -0.16
CA ASN A 48 -2.90 3.57 -1.24
C ASN A 48 -3.66 2.95 -2.40
N PHE A 49 -4.62 3.69 -2.96
CA PHE A 49 -5.30 3.25 -4.17
C PHE A 49 -5.71 4.41 -5.07
N GLN A 50 -5.81 4.10 -6.36
CA GLN A 50 -6.37 4.97 -7.39
C GLN A 50 -7.46 4.24 -8.15
N TYR A 51 -8.67 4.77 -8.08
CA TYR A 51 -9.85 4.25 -8.77
C TYR A 51 -10.16 5.12 -9.98
N ASP A 52 -10.26 4.49 -11.16
CA ASP A 52 -10.77 5.12 -12.37
C ASP A 52 -12.30 4.94 -12.40
N ILE A 53 -13.00 6.06 -12.29
CA ILE A 53 -14.45 6.08 -12.19
C ILE A 53 -15.12 5.72 -13.52
N GLN A 54 -14.43 5.92 -14.64
CA GLN A 54 -15.00 5.65 -15.96
C GLN A 54 -14.94 4.18 -16.29
N THR A 55 -13.76 3.58 -16.08
CA THR A 55 -13.57 2.13 -16.28
C THR A 55 -14.10 1.32 -15.10
N LYS A 56 -14.51 2.00 -14.01
CA LYS A 56 -15.00 1.40 -12.76
C LYS A 56 -14.00 0.40 -12.17
N SER A 57 -12.72 0.70 -12.28
CA SER A 57 -11.65 -0.22 -11.91
C SER A 57 -10.56 0.44 -11.07
N PHE A 58 -9.88 -0.35 -10.25
CA PHE A 58 -8.67 0.09 -9.58
C PHE A 58 -7.50 0.07 -10.57
N SER A 59 -6.89 1.24 -10.74
CA SER A 59 -5.71 1.41 -11.58
C SER A 59 -4.39 1.23 -10.85
N SER A 60 -4.39 1.44 -9.54
CA SER A 60 -3.28 1.09 -8.66
C SER A 60 -3.80 0.81 -7.26
N GLN A 61 -3.18 -0.17 -6.60
CA GLN A 61 -3.43 -0.51 -5.20
C GLN A 61 -2.09 -0.95 -4.59
N ASP A 62 -1.81 -0.48 -3.38
CA ASP A 62 -0.63 -0.85 -2.59
C ASP A 62 -1.07 -0.91 -1.13
N LEU A 63 -1.00 -2.11 -0.55
CA LEU A 63 -1.27 -2.34 0.87
C LEU A 63 0.05 -2.69 1.56
N ARG A 64 0.35 -1.99 2.65
CA ARG A 64 1.44 -2.35 3.56
C ARG A 64 0.91 -2.52 4.96
N LEU A 65 1.39 -3.54 5.63
CA LEU A 65 1.07 -3.87 6.99
C LEU A 65 2.37 -4.12 7.73
N ASN A 66 2.60 -3.34 8.78
CA ASN A 66 3.79 -3.46 9.62
C ASN A 66 3.35 -3.84 11.02
N ARG A 67 4.00 -4.88 11.56
CA ARG A 67 3.84 -5.34 12.93
C ARG A 67 5.17 -5.26 13.68
N ASP A 68 5.30 -4.29 14.55
CA ASP A 68 6.41 -4.16 15.49
C ASP A 68 6.06 -4.84 16.83
N LEU A 69 6.78 -5.90 17.19
CA LEU A 69 6.78 -6.53 18.50
C LEU A 69 8.10 -6.24 19.24
N HIS A 70 8.19 -6.60 20.52
CA HIS A 70 9.36 -6.31 21.36
C HIS A 70 10.68 -6.78 20.72
N CYS A 71 10.75 -8.02 20.24
CA CYS A 71 11.94 -8.58 19.59
C CYS A 71 11.72 -8.94 18.13
N TRP A 72 10.49 -8.88 17.64
CA TRP A 72 10.12 -9.34 16.31
C TRP A 72 9.57 -8.19 15.48
N GLN A 73 9.76 -8.28 14.18
CA GLN A 73 9.09 -7.41 13.23
C GLN A 73 8.49 -8.23 12.11
N GLY A 74 7.27 -7.85 11.73
CA GLY A 74 6.55 -8.38 10.58
C GLY A 74 6.32 -7.27 9.57
N GLU A 75 6.54 -7.58 8.30
CA GLU A 75 6.24 -6.71 7.17
C GLU A 75 5.47 -7.51 6.15
N PHE A 76 4.37 -6.93 5.66
CA PHE A 76 3.60 -7.46 4.57
C PHE A 76 3.35 -6.34 3.58
N ALA A 77 3.67 -6.57 2.31
CA ALA A 77 3.36 -5.67 1.21
C ALA A 77 2.61 -6.44 0.13
N TRP A 78 1.56 -5.84 -0.41
CA TRP A 78 0.72 -6.47 -1.42
C TRP A 78 0.28 -5.46 -2.47
N VAL A 79 0.55 -5.83 -3.73
CA VAL A 79 0.10 -5.13 -4.93
C VAL A 79 -0.73 -6.14 -5.72
N PRO A 80 -2.06 -6.01 -5.78
CA PRO A 80 -2.92 -7.02 -6.39
C PRO A 80 -2.84 -7.06 -7.92
N THR A 81 -2.57 -5.93 -8.57
CA THR A 81 -2.67 -5.79 -10.03
C THR A 81 -1.54 -4.92 -10.63
N GLY A 82 -1.40 -4.98 -11.95
CA GLY A 82 -0.42 -4.18 -12.70
C GLY A 82 0.97 -4.82 -12.80
N ALA A 83 1.94 -4.08 -13.33
CA ALA A 83 3.28 -4.60 -13.64
C ALA A 83 4.06 -5.09 -12.40
N ARG A 84 3.71 -4.59 -11.21
CA ARG A 84 4.31 -4.97 -9.94
C ARG A 84 3.40 -5.88 -9.09
N ALA A 85 2.41 -6.52 -9.72
CA ALA A 85 1.50 -7.42 -9.02
C ALA A 85 2.28 -8.52 -8.30
N GLY A 86 2.00 -8.70 -7.03
CA GLY A 86 2.73 -9.61 -6.16
C GLY A 86 2.56 -9.27 -4.69
N TYR A 87 3.18 -10.09 -3.86
CA TYR A 87 3.23 -9.87 -2.43
C TYR A 87 4.62 -10.15 -1.90
N TYR A 88 4.90 -9.57 -0.74
CA TYR A 88 6.11 -9.76 0.02
C TYR A 88 5.73 -9.91 1.48
N VAL A 89 6.31 -10.92 2.13
CA VAL A 89 6.18 -11.16 3.56
C VAL A 89 7.57 -11.29 4.14
N ARG A 90 7.81 -10.61 5.26
CA ARG A 90 9.02 -10.75 6.06
C ARG A 90 8.67 -10.84 7.52
N ILE A 91 9.28 -11.80 8.21
CA ILE A 91 9.26 -11.91 9.66
C ILE A 91 10.71 -12.06 10.12
N ALA A 92 11.16 -11.20 11.03
CA ALA A 92 12.55 -11.20 11.48
C ALA A 92 12.68 -10.90 12.98
N ILE A 93 13.74 -11.41 13.60
CA ILE A 93 14.14 -11.01 14.95
C ILE A 93 15.00 -9.75 14.84
N LYS A 94 14.62 -8.68 15.53
CA LYS A 94 15.28 -7.36 15.44
C LYS A 94 16.75 -7.39 15.84
N MET A 95 17.08 -8.12 16.91
CA MET A 95 18.46 -8.23 17.41
C MET A 95 19.31 -9.27 16.67
N HIS A 96 18.68 -10.14 15.90
CA HIS A 96 19.35 -11.17 15.08
C HIS A 96 18.73 -11.16 13.69
N PRO A 97 19.06 -10.15 12.85
CA PRO A 97 18.43 -9.97 11.54
C PRO A 97 18.72 -11.13 10.57
N ASP A 98 19.75 -11.92 10.83
CA ASP A 98 20.05 -13.16 10.09
C ASP A 98 18.98 -14.24 10.31
N ILE A 99 18.25 -14.18 11.43
CA ILE A 99 17.11 -15.03 11.73
C ILE A 99 15.86 -14.35 11.18
N LYS A 100 15.57 -14.68 9.92
CA LYS A 100 14.42 -14.14 9.19
C LYS A 100 13.80 -15.17 8.26
N VAL A 101 12.51 -14.98 8.00
CA VAL A 101 11.77 -15.66 6.95
C VAL A 101 11.26 -14.60 6.00
N GLU A 102 11.57 -14.74 4.72
CA GLU A 102 11.15 -13.84 3.66
C GLU A 102 10.54 -14.66 2.52
N GLN A 103 9.37 -14.25 2.06
CA GLN A 103 8.71 -14.86 0.91
C GLN A 103 8.25 -13.75 -0.02
N THR A 104 8.56 -13.91 -1.31
CA THR A 104 8.04 -13.03 -2.37
C THR A 104 7.26 -13.88 -3.36
N GLY A 105 6.14 -13.36 -3.83
CA GLY A 105 5.35 -13.95 -4.91
C GLY A 105 5.02 -12.92 -5.97
N GLY A 106 5.00 -13.34 -7.23
CA GLY A 106 4.72 -12.46 -8.37
C GLY A 106 5.91 -11.58 -8.77
N SER A 107 5.62 -10.41 -9.34
CA SER A 107 6.59 -9.47 -9.91
C SER A 107 7.04 -8.39 -8.92
N LEU A 108 6.49 -8.38 -7.70
CA LEU A 108 6.91 -7.47 -6.65
C LEU A 108 8.35 -7.78 -6.24
N ARG A 109 9.23 -6.79 -6.21
CA ARG A 109 10.62 -6.97 -5.78
C ARG A 109 10.80 -6.45 -4.37
N ALA A 110 11.36 -7.26 -3.47
CA ALA A 110 11.64 -6.85 -2.09
C ALA A 110 12.47 -5.54 -2.02
N ASN A 111 13.47 -5.37 -2.90
CA ASN A 111 14.30 -4.16 -2.97
C ASN A 111 13.56 -2.90 -3.44
N SER A 112 12.35 -3.03 -4.00
CA SER A 112 11.54 -1.87 -4.43
C SER A 112 10.63 -1.33 -3.31
N LEU A 113 10.67 -1.96 -2.14
CA LEU A 113 9.86 -1.59 -0.98
C LEU A 113 10.58 -0.59 -0.05
N TYR A 114 11.90 -0.42 -0.22
CA TYR A 114 12.80 0.45 0.55
C TYR A 114 13.32 1.60 -0.31
#